data_AF-A0A3D9KJG9-F1
#
_entry.id   AF-A0A3D9KJG9-F1
#
_cell.length_a   1.000
_cell.length_b   1.000
_cell.length_c   1.000
_cell.angle_alpha   90.00
_cell.angle_beta   90.00
_cell.angle_gamma   90.00
#
_symmetry.space_group_name_H-M   'P 1'
#
loop_
_entity.id
_entity.type
_entity.pdbx_description
1 polymer ?
#
loop_
_entity_poly.entity_id
_entity_poly.type
_entity_poly.pdbx_seq_one_letter_code
_entity_poly.pdbx_strand_id
1 'polypeptide(L)'
;MDNGHRPANLYSLGEGARLDASGMIYGAEEIAIGREAMISSGYRLIVTSTVSGIRPKLIIGDGVQADIGLNVTAEHHVELESSVWCGPYVVLSDADAEFRKTGLPVYKQGIRESGGSSKKLIVGEGTYLGPYAVVEGAVTIGKGCVVGAGSVVRADVPDYSVVSGVPARIERIFDTVAEDWIAVESEREVADVLRRRREHPLLSICIPTYNRAKELEQCLEAVLPQTSMNGLIEVCVSDNASDDGTAALLARYVMKHPQLRTIRQPENIGGERNYLEILKFAKGKYAKLHGDDDYFVPGAVQPILYALLHKRTRFLFIDVLRNDGTVETMEGMDTLVRELSLASGFITSIVVERTAVLSLSEPDRFIGTSLNHIYWLLELLRTDPRFSLLKLSMFSYEFNAPRGYNYGDAAIRGYLEILRHFVGRGLSEEVYAAEKKIVLDRFVLPRLEMMIEAGMDFDYGGFEAVFTEHYEQESYYDSYLAEVRRIVGLRDRG
;
A
#
# COMPACT_ATOMS: atom_id res chain seq x y z
N MET A 1 34.09 12.22 13.27
CA MET A 1 33.37 11.54 12.17
C MET A 1 34.17 10.29 11.89
N ASP A 2 33.89 9.23 12.65
CA ASP A 2 34.59 7.96 12.53
C ASP A 2 33.80 7.11 11.55
N ASN A 3 34.46 6.65 10.49
CA ASN A 3 33.83 5.80 9.48
C ASN A 3 33.62 4.43 10.13
N GLY A 4 32.37 4.11 10.48
CA GLY A 4 31.98 2.87 11.15
C GLY A 4 32.68 1.63 10.58
N HIS A 5 33.07 0.72 11.47
CA HIS A 5 33.74 -0.52 11.13
C HIS A 5 32.82 -1.37 10.24
N ARG A 6 33.19 -1.59 8.98
CA ARG A 6 32.49 -2.56 8.11
C ARG A 6 32.89 -3.97 8.53
N PRO A 7 31.99 -4.79 9.08
CA PRO A 7 32.31 -6.18 9.36
C PRO A 7 32.56 -6.90 8.03
N ALA A 8 33.66 -7.64 7.93
CA ALA A 8 33.88 -8.51 6.78
C ALA A 8 32.79 -9.61 6.75
N ASN A 9 32.28 -9.93 5.55
CA ASN A 9 31.47 -11.11 5.27
C ASN A 9 30.00 -11.10 5.74
N LEU A 10 29.36 -9.94 5.95
CA LEU A 10 27.90 -9.90 6.07
C LEU A 10 27.22 -10.42 4.79
N TYR A 11 26.07 -11.07 4.91
CA TYR A 11 25.25 -11.47 3.75
C TYR A 11 24.90 -10.24 2.90
N SER A 12 24.48 -9.16 3.55
CA SER A 12 24.31 -7.85 2.92
C SER A 12 24.44 -6.72 3.95
N LEU A 13 24.93 -5.57 3.48
CA LEU A 13 24.99 -4.32 4.23
C LEU A 13 24.47 -3.20 3.34
N GLY A 14 23.31 -2.66 3.69
CA GLY A 14 22.62 -1.61 2.95
C GLY A 14 23.38 -0.29 2.96
N GLU A 15 23.10 0.53 1.94
CA GLU A 15 23.62 1.90 1.86
C GLU A 15 23.22 2.72 3.09
N GLY A 16 24.16 3.50 3.63
CA GLY A 16 23.92 4.32 4.83
C GLY A 16 23.83 3.56 6.16
N ALA A 17 23.87 2.22 6.15
CA ALA A 17 23.85 1.41 7.37
C ALA A 17 25.11 1.65 8.23
N ARG A 18 24.93 1.70 9.55
CA ARG A 18 25.99 1.97 10.54
C ARG A 18 25.90 1.01 11.71
N LEU A 19 27.04 0.42 12.05
CA LEU A 19 27.24 -0.33 13.27
C LEU A 19 28.42 0.30 14.01
N ASP A 20 28.22 0.65 15.28
CA ASP A 20 29.29 1.24 16.10
C ASP A 20 30.40 0.22 16.40
N ALA A 21 31.62 0.71 16.59
CA ALA A 21 32.76 -0.13 16.96
C ALA A 21 32.57 -0.64 18.40
N SER A 22 32.42 -1.97 18.58
CA SER A 22 32.45 -2.75 19.85
C SER A 22 31.44 -3.92 19.90
N GLY A 23 30.65 -4.15 18.84
CA GLY A 23 29.70 -5.26 18.85
C GLY A 23 30.32 -6.62 18.48
N MET A 24 29.57 -7.68 18.79
CA MET A 24 29.91 -9.07 18.50
C MET A 24 29.02 -9.61 17.38
N ILE A 25 29.64 -10.19 16.34
CA ILE A 25 28.93 -10.83 15.23
C ILE A 25 29.43 -12.27 15.09
N TYR A 26 28.49 -13.22 14.95
CA TYR A 26 28.80 -14.62 14.66
C TYR A 26 27.83 -15.16 13.59
N GLY A 27 28.39 -15.79 12.55
CA GLY A 27 27.63 -16.23 11.37
C GLY A 27 27.25 -15.08 10.44
N ALA A 28 28.18 -14.14 10.22
CA ALA A 28 27.97 -12.93 9.42
C ALA A 28 27.39 -13.22 8.02
N GLU A 29 27.77 -14.35 7.43
CA GLU A 29 27.36 -14.82 6.11
C GLU A 29 25.85 -15.08 5.99
N GLU A 30 25.12 -15.09 7.11
CA GLU A 30 23.65 -15.20 7.15
C GLU A 30 23.00 -14.04 7.92
N ILE A 31 23.69 -12.91 8.04
CA ILE A 31 23.18 -11.67 8.64
C ILE A 31 23.06 -10.61 7.56
N ALA A 32 21.83 -10.12 7.36
CA ALA A 32 21.51 -9.03 6.44
C ALA A 32 21.15 -7.77 7.22
N ILE A 33 21.71 -6.63 6.82
CA ILE A 33 21.44 -5.32 7.42
C ILE A 33 20.98 -4.37 6.33
N GLY A 34 19.79 -3.80 6.50
CA GLY A 34 19.12 -2.91 5.56
C GLY A 34 19.75 -1.53 5.47
N ARG A 35 19.27 -0.74 4.52
CA ARG A 35 19.69 0.64 4.27
C ARG A 35 19.39 1.51 5.48
N GLU A 36 20.29 2.45 5.79
CA GLU A 36 20.12 3.44 6.86
C GLU A 36 19.84 2.85 8.27
N ALA A 37 20.04 1.54 8.45
CA ALA A 37 19.94 0.91 9.77
C ALA A 37 21.10 1.39 10.65
N MET A 38 20.81 1.81 11.88
CA MET A 38 21.80 2.31 12.83
C MET A 38 21.75 1.47 14.09
N ILE A 39 22.87 0.81 14.41
CA ILE A 39 23.01 -0.06 15.57
C ILE A 39 24.15 0.47 16.45
N SER A 40 23.80 0.97 17.64
CA SER A 40 24.74 1.52 18.60
C SER A 40 25.59 0.44 19.28
N SER A 41 26.65 0.88 19.96
CA SER A 41 27.68 0.04 20.60
C SER A 41 27.16 -1.14 21.45
N GLY A 42 27.99 -2.15 21.65
CA GLY A 42 27.67 -3.28 22.53
C GLY A 42 26.64 -4.28 22.00
N TYR A 43 26.28 -4.21 20.72
CA TYR A 43 25.37 -5.18 20.11
C TYR A 43 25.97 -6.60 20.05
N ARG A 44 25.09 -7.61 20.02
CA ARG A 44 25.44 -9.02 19.82
C ARG A 44 24.48 -9.61 18.79
N LEU A 45 24.98 -9.93 17.60
CA LEU A 45 24.20 -10.50 16.49
C LEU A 45 24.75 -11.91 16.18
N ILE A 46 24.01 -12.94 16.53
CA ILE A 46 24.51 -14.33 16.48
C ILE A 46 23.55 -15.23 15.74
N VAL A 47 24.08 -15.98 14.78
CA VAL A 47 23.42 -17.15 14.18
C VAL A 47 23.99 -18.43 14.81
N THR A 48 23.20 -19.18 15.56
CA THR A 48 23.68 -20.34 16.34
C THR A 48 23.67 -21.66 15.58
N SER A 49 22.81 -21.79 14.57
CA SER A 49 22.74 -22.98 13.73
C SER A 49 23.87 -23.03 12.69
N THR A 50 24.05 -24.18 12.04
CA THR A 50 25.05 -24.33 10.98
C THR A 50 24.87 -23.28 9.89
N VAL A 51 25.92 -22.51 9.65
CA VAL A 51 25.97 -21.43 8.65
C VAL A 51 26.23 -22.04 7.28
N SER A 52 25.26 -21.90 6.38
CA SER A 52 25.34 -22.36 4.98
C SER A 52 25.73 -21.23 4.02
N GLY A 53 25.42 -19.98 4.38
CA GLY A 53 25.62 -18.79 3.53
C GLY A 53 24.62 -18.65 2.38
N ILE A 54 23.59 -19.52 2.29
CA ILE A 54 22.64 -19.52 1.16
C ILE A 54 21.60 -18.39 1.29
N ARG A 55 21.18 -18.07 2.51
CA ARG A 55 20.18 -17.04 2.80
C ARG A 55 20.36 -16.47 4.20
N PRO A 56 19.94 -15.23 4.48
CA PRO A 56 20.02 -14.69 5.81
C PRO A 56 19.04 -15.39 6.76
N LYS A 57 19.46 -15.60 8.01
CA LYS A 57 18.62 -16.03 9.13
C LYS A 57 18.39 -14.90 10.13
N LEU A 58 19.25 -13.89 10.15
CA LEU A 58 19.04 -12.68 10.91
C LEU A 58 18.95 -11.50 9.94
N ILE A 59 17.80 -10.84 9.94
CA ILE A 59 17.49 -9.73 9.06
C ILE A 59 17.20 -8.50 9.92
N ILE A 60 17.97 -7.45 9.71
CA ILE A 60 17.71 -6.12 10.25
C ILE A 60 17.25 -5.26 9.07
N GLY A 61 16.00 -4.81 9.10
CA GLY A 61 15.37 -4.09 8.00
C GLY A 61 15.89 -2.68 7.76
N ASP A 62 15.36 -2.02 6.72
CA ASP A 62 15.74 -0.66 6.36
C ASP A 62 15.32 0.33 7.48
N GLY A 63 16.20 1.28 7.81
CA GLY A 63 15.93 2.34 8.78
C GLY A 63 15.76 1.88 10.23
N VAL A 64 16.04 0.60 10.55
CA VAL A 64 16.00 0.11 11.94
C VAL A 64 16.96 0.92 12.81
N GLN A 65 16.46 1.39 13.95
CA GLN A 65 17.25 2.12 14.94
C GLN A 65 17.39 1.26 16.18
N ALA A 66 18.61 0.96 16.60
CA ALA A 66 18.87 0.18 17.80
C ALA A 66 19.88 0.90 18.69
N ASP A 67 19.45 1.20 19.91
CA ASP A 67 20.31 1.80 20.93
C ASP A 67 21.30 0.75 21.50
N ILE A 68 22.12 1.17 22.47
CA ILE A 68 23.18 0.36 23.08
C ILE A 68 22.69 -1.03 23.50
N GLY A 69 23.47 -2.06 23.15
CA GLY A 69 23.28 -3.39 23.71
C GLY A 69 22.19 -4.26 23.09
N LEU A 70 21.78 -4.01 21.83
CA LEU A 70 20.89 -4.92 21.11
C LEU A 70 21.48 -6.35 21.06
N ASN A 71 20.74 -7.34 21.58
CA ASN A 71 21.19 -8.73 21.62
C ASN A 71 20.21 -9.63 20.86
N VAL A 72 20.65 -10.15 19.72
CA VAL A 72 19.84 -11.01 18.85
C VAL A 72 20.54 -12.35 18.66
N THR A 73 19.80 -13.42 18.94
CA THR A 73 20.24 -14.80 18.71
C THR A 73 19.23 -15.51 17.81
N ALA A 74 19.66 -15.81 16.58
CA ALA A 74 18.86 -16.50 15.57
C ALA A 74 19.32 -17.95 15.40
N GLU A 75 18.47 -18.90 15.78
CA GLU A 75 18.64 -20.32 15.48
C GLU A 75 18.04 -20.68 14.12
N HIS A 76 16.85 -20.16 13.82
CA HIS A 76 16.07 -20.46 12.62
C HIS A 76 15.88 -19.22 11.75
N HIS A 77 15.24 -18.18 12.27
CA HIS A 77 14.94 -16.93 11.59
C HIS A 77 14.52 -15.85 12.59
N VAL A 78 15.25 -14.73 12.63
CA VAL A 78 14.87 -13.52 13.35
C VAL A 78 14.86 -12.35 12.37
N GLU A 79 13.76 -11.61 12.31
CA GLU A 79 13.59 -10.49 11.42
C GLU A 79 13.01 -9.27 12.14
N LEU A 80 13.75 -8.17 12.08
CA LEU A 80 13.26 -6.84 12.39
C LEU A 80 12.89 -6.19 11.07
N GLU A 81 11.61 -5.93 10.82
CA GLU A 81 11.17 -5.24 9.61
C GLU A 81 11.60 -3.76 9.63
N SER A 82 11.29 -3.03 8.55
CA SER A 82 11.73 -1.65 8.39
C SER A 82 11.25 -0.72 9.51
N SER A 83 12.09 0.27 9.84
CA SER A 83 11.79 1.32 10.83
C SER A 83 11.42 0.82 12.23
N VAL A 84 11.78 -0.41 12.59
CA VAL A 84 11.69 -0.87 13.98
C VAL A 84 12.67 -0.06 14.84
N TRP A 85 12.21 0.36 16.02
CA TRP A 85 13.03 1.05 16.99
C TRP A 85 13.23 0.19 18.24
N CYS A 86 14.48 -0.17 18.51
CA CYS A 86 14.89 -0.88 19.71
C CYS A 86 15.53 0.08 20.71
N GLY A 87 14.96 0.17 21.91
CA GLY A 87 15.59 0.82 23.05
C GLY A 87 16.82 0.06 23.57
N PRO A 88 17.51 0.59 24.59
CA PRO A 88 18.68 -0.03 25.17
C PRO A 88 18.44 -1.46 25.67
N TYR A 89 19.40 -2.35 25.42
CA TYR A 89 19.46 -3.71 25.97
C TYR A 89 18.23 -4.59 25.64
N VAL A 90 17.64 -4.41 24.46
CA VAL A 90 16.61 -5.32 23.92
C VAL A 90 17.22 -6.68 23.61
N VAL A 91 16.51 -7.75 23.98
CA VAL A 91 16.93 -9.14 23.74
C VAL A 91 15.91 -9.86 22.87
N LEU A 92 16.36 -10.47 21.77
CA LEU A 92 15.54 -11.22 20.83
C LEU A 92 16.13 -12.61 20.61
N SER A 93 15.32 -13.66 20.77
CA SER A 93 15.71 -15.01 20.39
C SER A 93 14.52 -15.86 19.94
N ASP A 94 14.68 -16.55 18.82
CA ASP A 94 13.66 -17.45 18.26
C ASP A 94 13.74 -18.90 18.80
N ALA A 95 14.67 -19.18 19.71
CA ALA A 95 14.97 -20.53 20.19
C ALA A 95 14.55 -20.73 21.66
N ASP A 96 13.96 -21.89 21.92
CA ASP A 96 13.69 -22.38 23.27
C ASP A 96 14.63 -23.54 23.62
N ALA A 97 15.20 -23.55 24.83
CA ALA A 97 15.99 -24.68 25.30
C ALA A 97 15.12 -25.94 25.49
N GLU A 98 15.62 -27.11 25.08
CA GLU A 98 15.00 -28.38 25.44
C GLU A 98 15.27 -28.68 26.93
N PHE A 99 14.23 -29.05 27.67
CA PHE A 99 14.32 -29.30 29.11
C PHE A 99 13.61 -30.59 29.56
N ARG A 100 12.92 -31.28 28.65
CA ARG A 100 12.06 -32.43 28.97
C ARG A 100 12.82 -33.74 29.16
N LYS A 101 14.11 -33.82 28.80
CA LYS A 101 14.98 -34.99 29.05
C LYS A 101 15.48 -34.95 30.50
N THR A 102 14.59 -35.23 31.45
CA THR A 102 14.89 -35.19 32.89
C THR A 102 16.13 -36.03 33.24
N GLY A 103 17.04 -35.45 34.02
CA GLY A 103 18.32 -36.08 34.41
C GLY A 103 19.50 -35.72 33.49
N LEU A 104 19.25 -35.16 32.31
CA LEU A 104 20.28 -34.59 31.44
C LEU A 104 20.35 -33.06 31.66
N PRO A 105 21.53 -32.44 31.90
CA PRO A 105 21.63 -30.98 32.00
C PRO A 105 21.08 -30.28 30.75
N VAL A 106 20.33 -29.18 30.91
CA VAL A 106 19.62 -28.46 29.83
C VAL A 106 20.51 -28.18 28.61
N TYR A 107 21.72 -27.69 28.83
CA TYR A 107 22.66 -27.38 27.73
C TYR A 107 23.07 -28.61 26.89
N LYS A 108 22.89 -29.84 27.40
CA LYS A 108 23.13 -31.09 26.67
C LYS A 108 21.87 -31.62 25.98
N GLN A 109 20.70 -31.03 26.23
CA GLN A 109 19.44 -31.52 25.67
C GLN A 109 19.16 -30.99 24.26
N GLY A 110 19.79 -29.86 23.90
CA GLY A 110 19.64 -29.18 22.61
C GLY A 110 18.59 -28.08 22.64
N ILE A 111 18.12 -27.70 21.45
CA ILE A 111 17.04 -26.73 21.25
C ILE A 111 15.75 -27.51 21.01
N ARG A 112 14.65 -27.01 21.56
CA ARG A 112 13.34 -27.63 21.41
C ARG A 112 12.84 -27.43 19.98
N GLU A 113 12.43 -28.52 19.34
CA GLU A 113 11.74 -28.42 18.06
C GLU A 113 10.29 -27.93 18.29
N SER A 114 10.05 -26.66 17.98
CA SER A 114 8.71 -26.07 18.04
C SER A 114 7.81 -26.71 16.98
N GLY A 115 6.69 -27.33 17.41
CA GLY A 115 5.69 -27.95 16.54
C GLY A 115 4.72 -26.97 15.86
N GLY A 116 5.10 -25.69 15.72
CA GLY A 116 4.30 -24.64 15.07
C GLY A 116 4.64 -24.48 13.59
N SER A 117 3.72 -23.92 12.80
CA SER A 117 3.86 -23.79 11.34
C SER A 117 4.88 -22.73 10.88
N SER A 118 5.34 -21.85 11.78
CA SER A 118 6.39 -20.86 11.51
C SER A 118 7.44 -20.90 12.62
N LYS A 119 8.71 -21.16 12.26
CA LYS A 119 9.87 -21.17 13.18
C LYS A 119 10.58 -19.81 13.16
N LYS A 120 9.83 -18.71 13.26
CA LYS A 120 10.36 -17.37 13.04
C LYS A 120 10.00 -16.43 14.17
N LEU A 121 10.94 -15.57 14.56
CA LEU A 121 10.65 -14.36 15.32
C LEU A 121 10.60 -13.18 14.34
N ILE A 122 9.48 -12.48 14.29
CA ILE A 122 9.28 -11.31 13.42
C ILE A 122 8.83 -10.14 14.29
N VAL A 123 9.46 -8.99 14.11
CA VAL A 123 9.01 -7.71 14.67
C VAL A 123 8.61 -6.81 13.50
N GLY A 124 7.31 -6.52 13.43
CA GLY A 124 6.70 -5.84 12.31
C GLY A 124 7.08 -4.37 12.20
N GLU A 125 6.98 -3.86 10.99
CA GLU A 125 7.38 -2.51 10.57
C GLU A 125 6.89 -1.41 11.53
N GLY A 126 7.77 -0.47 11.85
CA GLY A 126 7.46 0.69 12.71
C GLY A 126 7.17 0.36 14.19
N THR A 127 7.43 -0.87 14.64
CA THR A 127 7.26 -1.26 16.05
C THR A 127 8.35 -0.67 16.94
N TYR A 128 7.97 -0.29 18.17
CA TYR A 128 8.89 0.12 19.22
C TYR A 128 9.07 -0.98 20.27
N LEU A 129 10.33 -1.33 20.56
CA LEU A 129 10.73 -2.21 21.65
C LEU A 129 11.37 -1.38 22.77
N GLY A 130 10.68 -1.29 23.91
CA GLY A 130 11.16 -0.52 25.06
C GLY A 130 12.48 -1.04 25.66
N PRO A 131 13.18 -0.21 26.46
CA PRO A 131 14.43 -0.61 27.10
C PRO A 131 14.27 -1.91 27.90
N TYR A 132 15.23 -2.82 27.79
CA TYR A 132 15.24 -4.13 28.47
C TYR A 132 14.06 -5.06 28.09
N ALA A 133 13.35 -4.80 26.99
CA ALA A 133 12.34 -5.74 26.49
C ALA A 133 13.01 -7.04 26.01
N VAL A 134 12.34 -8.16 26.27
CA VAL A 134 12.77 -9.51 25.89
C VAL A 134 11.69 -10.15 25.02
N VAL A 135 12.06 -10.68 23.86
CA VAL A 135 11.19 -11.47 22.99
C VAL A 135 11.82 -12.85 22.82
N GLU A 136 11.09 -13.90 23.20
CA GLU A 136 11.60 -15.26 23.23
C GLU A 136 10.63 -16.23 22.56
N GLY A 137 11.18 -17.08 21.69
CA GLY A 137 10.47 -18.10 20.93
C GLY A 137 10.04 -17.63 19.53
N ALA A 138 9.35 -18.52 18.81
CA ALA A 138 8.78 -18.23 17.51
C ALA A 138 7.53 -17.35 17.65
N VAL A 139 7.75 -16.03 17.76
CA VAL A 139 6.74 -15.01 18.05
C VAL A 139 6.71 -13.97 16.93
N THR A 140 5.51 -13.59 16.50
CA THR A 140 5.27 -12.47 15.60
C THR A 140 4.69 -11.29 16.37
N ILE A 141 5.47 -10.20 16.45
CA ILE A 141 4.97 -8.90 16.90
C ILE A 141 4.56 -8.13 15.64
N GLY A 142 3.29 -7.74 15.54
CA GLY A 142 2.73 -7.05 14.40
C GLY A 142 3.27 -5.63 14.21
N LYS A 143 2.80 -4.95 13.15
CA LYS A 143 3.25 -3.61 12.76
C LYS A 143 2.79 -2.52 13.73
N GLY A 144 3.60 -1.48 13.91
CA GLY A 144 3.24 -0.31 14.74
C GLY A 144 2.91 -0.65 16.19
N CYS A 145 3.48 -1.73 16.74
CA CYS A 145 3.28 -2.10 18.13
C CYS A 145 4.17 -1.29 19.08
N VAL A 146 3.80 -1.28 20.35
CA VAL A 146 4.58 -0.67 21.44
C VAL A 146 4.80 -1.73 22.51
N VAL A 147 6.04 -2.14 22.73
CA VAL A 147 6.43 -3.04 23.83
C VAL A 147 7.00 -2.21 24.96
N GLY A 148 6.36 -2.25 26.13
CA GLY A 148 6.80 -1.52 27.32
C GLY A 148 8.16 -1.98 27.83
N ALA A 149 8.87 -1.09 28.52
CA ALA A 149 10.18 -1.38 29.11
C ALA A 149 10.14 -2.61 30.04
N GLY A 150 11.17 -3.45 29.98
CA GLY A 150 11.30 -4.65 30.82
C GLY A 150 10.29 -5.77 30.55
N SER A 151 9.48 -5.66 29.48
CA SER A 151 8.44 -6.65 29.17
C SER A 151 9.03 -7.93 28.57
N VAL A 152 8.38 -9.08 28.82
CA VAL A 152 8.77 -10.38 28.27
C VAL A 152 7.67 -10.92 27.36
N VAL A 153 7.87 -10.80 26.04
CA VAL A 153 6.93 -11.23 25.01
C VAL A 153 7.21 -12.68 24.62
N ARG A 154 6.19 -13.55 24.78
CA ARG A 154 6.25 -15.00 24.48
C ARG A 154 5.07 -15.48 23.62
N ALA A 155 4.27 -14.57 23.09
CA ALA A 155 3.10 -14.86 22.27
C ALA A 155 2.93 -13.78 21.21
N ASP A 156 2.28 -14.13 20.11
CA ASP A 156 2.02 -13.21 19.00
C ASP A 156 1.26 -11.96 19.46
N VAL A 157 1.65 -10.81 18.93
CA VAL A 157 1.05 -9.50 19.22
C VAL A 157 0.43 -8.95 17.94
N PRO A 158 -0.87 -8.67 17.89
CA PRO A 158 -1.50 -8.10 16.71
C PRO A 158 -0.99 -6.70 16.38
N ASP A 159 -1.03 -6.30 15.10
CA ASP A 159 -0.71 -4.94 14.67
C ASP A 159 -1.40 -3.86 15.52
N TYR A 160 -0.70 -2.76 15.74
CA TYR A 160 -1.17 -1.61 16.49
C TYR A 160 -1.71 -2.01 17.87
N SER A 161 -0.85 -2.69 18.64
CA SER A 161 -1.11 -3.08 20.03
C SER A 161 -0.01 -2.53 20.96
N VAL A 162 -0.40 -2.22 22.20
CA VAL A 162 0.52 -1.89 23.29
C VAL A 162 0.57 -3.08 24.24
N VAL A 163 1.76 -3.59 24.50
CA VAL A 163 1.97 -4.72 25.43
C VAL A 163 2.91 -4.34 26.56
N SER A 164 2.65 -4.86 27.76
CA SER A 164 3.52 -4.65 28.91
C SER A 164 3.49 -5.83 29.89
N GLY A 165 4.57 -6.01 30.67
CA GLY A 165 4.63 -6.95 31.80
C GLY A 165 5.43 -8.23 31.56
N VAL A 166 5.44 -9.11 32.56
CA VAL A 166 6.16 -10.40 32.57
C VAL A 166 5.24 -11.51 33.10
N PRO A 167 4.64 -12.35 32.22
CA PRO A 167 4.67 -12.24 30.76
C PRO A 167 3.90 -11.01 30.25
N ALA A 168 4.28 -10.51 29.08
CA ALA A 168 3.67 -9.34 28.48
C ALA A 168 2.21 -9.62 28.09
N ARG A 169 1.32 -8.67 28.37
CA ARG A 169 -0.10 -8.72 27.98
C ARG A 169 -0.46 -7.47 27.21
N ILE A 170 -1.42 -7.59 26.30
CA ILE A 170 -1.97 -6.46 25.55
C ILE A 170 -2.79 -5.60 26.52
N GLU A 171 -2.42 -4.33 26.63
CA GLU A 171 -3.11 -3.32 27.46
C GLU A 171 -3.97 -2.40 26.62
N ARG A 172 -3.54 -2.12 25.38
CA ARG A 172 -4.29 -1.33 24.41
C ARG A 172 -4.18 -1.92 23.02
N ILE A 173 -5.20 -1.70 22.21
CA ILE A 173 -5.22 -2.12 20.81
C ILE A 173 -6.05 -1.13 20.00
N PHE A 174 -5.61 -0.80 18.79
CA PHE A 174 -6.35 0.08 17.90
C PHE A 174 -7.66 -0.59 17.44
N ASP A 175 -8.79 0.09 17.57
CA ASP A 175 -10.09 -0.41 17.13
C ASP A 175 -10.58 0.37 15.90
N THR A 176 -10.95 -0.34 14.84
CA THR A 176 -11.36 0.28 13.57
C THR A 176 -12.73 0.93 13.60
N VAL A 177 -13.58 0.57 14.57
CA VAL A 177 -14.91 1.15 14.75
C VAL A 177 -14.83 2.40 15.61
N ALA A 178 -14.03 2.36 16.69
CA ALA A 178 -13.75 3.53 17.52
C ALA A 178 -12.79 4.52 16.82
N GLU A 179 -12.01 4.05 15.84
CA GLU A 179 -10.94 4.78 15.18
C GLU A 179 -9.91 5.34 16.17
N ASP A 180 -9.67 4.59 17.24
CA ASP A 180 -8.79 4.98 18.34
C ASP A 180 -8.25 3.75 19.09
N TRP A 181 -7.26 3.97 19.93
CA TRP A 181 -6.70 2.98 20.84
C TRP A 181 -7.61 2.78 22.04
N ILE A 182 -8.16 1.58 22.19
CA ILE A 182 -8.98 1.23 23.36
C ILE A 182 -8.16 0.41 24.36
N ALA A 183 -8.47 0.56 25.63
CA ALA A 183 -7.95 -0.32 26.67
C ALA A 183 -8.61 -1.70 26.58
N VAL A 184 -7.86 -2.75 26.92
CA VAL A 184 -8.36 -4.12 27.00
C VAL A 184 -7.81 -4.79 28.26
N GLU A 185 -8.64 -5.58 28.93
CA GLU A 185 -8.29 -6.25 30.19
C GLU A 185 -8.17 -7.77 30.04
N SER A 186 -8.58 -8.33 28.90
CA SER A 186 -8.60 -9.78 28.67
C SER A 186 -8.35 -10.18 27.22
N GLU A 187 -7.91 -11.43 27.02
CA GLU A 187 -7.76 -12.02 25.69
C GLU A 187 -9.08 -12.08 24.91
N ARG A 188 -10.22 -12.16 25.62
CA ARG A 188 -11.55 -12.12 25.00
C ARG A 188 -11.82 -10.76 24.36
N GLU A 189 -11.48 -9.67 25.04
CA GLU A 189 -11.66 -8.31 24.51
C GLU A 189 -10.75 -8.05 23.31
N VAL A 190 -9.51 -8.54 23.35
CA VAL A 190 -8.60 -8.53 22.19
C VAL A 190 -9.24 -9.29 21.02
N ALA A 191 -9.75 -10.50 21.24
CA ALA A 191 -10.40 -11.28 20.20
C ALA A 191 -11.65 -10.59 19.62
N ASP A 192 -12.42 -9.88 20.46
CA ASP A 192 -13.57 -9.08 20.02
C ASP A 192 -13.14 -7.88 19.16
N VAL A 193 -12.05 -7.18 19.51
CA VAL A 193 -11.45 -6.12 18.66
C VAL A 193 -11.02 -6.70 17.32
N LEU A 194 -10.29 -7.81 17.30
CA LEU A 194 -9.82 -8.43 16.06
C LEU A 194 -10.98 -8.94 15.20
N ARG A 195 -12.08 -9.38 15.81
CA ARG A 195 -13.32 -9.70 15.07
C ARG A 195 -13.90 -8.44 14.43
N ARG A 196 -14.04 -7.35 15.20
CA ARG A 196 -14.52 -6.06 14.66
C ARG A 196 -13.63 -5.54 13.54
N ARG A 197 -12.31 -5.64 13.64
CA ARG A 197 -11.37 -5.29 12.56
C ARG A 197 -11.72 -6.07 11.28
N ARG A 198 -11.92 -7.38 11.34
CA ARG A 198 -12.29 -8.19 10.16
C ARG A 198 -13.70 -7.90 9.60
N GLU A 199 -14.64 -7.52 10.46
CA GLU A 199 -16.01 -7.20 10.05
C GLU A 199 -16.13 -5.77 9.50
N HIS A 200 -15.31 -4.86 10.02
CA HIS A 200 -15.24 -3.44 9.69
C HIS A 200 -13.77 -3.01 9.54
N PRO A 201 -13.08 -3.42 8.45
CA PRO A 201 -11.71 -2.99 8.21
C PRO A 201 -11.61 -1.48 8.10
N LEU A 202 -10.43 -0.91 8.35
CA LEU A 202 -10.22 0.51 8.09
C LEU A 202 -10.18 0.77 6.59
N LEU A 203 -9.46 -0.08 5.84
CA LEU A 203 -9.19 0.08 4.43
C LEU A 203 -9.43 -1.22 3.65
N SER A 204 -10.14 -1.12 2.53
CA SER A 204 -10.19 -2.16 1.50
C SER A 204 -9.36 -1.71 0.31
N ILE A 205 -8.37 -2.52 -0.08
CA ILE A 205 -7.66 -2.34 -1.34
C ILE A 205 -8.47 -3.08 -2.42
N CYS A 206 -9.11 -2.32 -3.31
CA CYS A 206 -10.05 -2.80 -4.30
C CYS A 206 -9.38 -2.90 -5.68
N ILE A 207 -9.11 -4.13 -6.11
CA ILE A 207 -8.43 -4.48 -7.36
C ILE A 207 -9.45 -5.03 -8.39
N PRO A 208 -9.98 -4.21 -9.30
CA PRO A 208 -10.70 -4.70 -10.47
C PRO A 208 -9.71 -5.36 -11.45
N THR A 209 -10.08 -6.50 -12.05
CA THR A 209 -9.21 -7.20 -13.01
C THR A 209 -10.01 -7.83 -14.14
N TYR A 210 -9.39 -7.96 -15.32
CA TYR A 210 -9.94 -8.64 -16.49
C TYR A 210 -8.83 -9.14 -17.41
N ASN A 211 -8.68 -10.46 -17.55
CA ASN A 211 -7.72 -11.11 -18.46
C ASN A 211 -6.26 -10.63 -18.28
N ARG A 212 -5.82 -10.50 -17.02
CA ARG A 212 -4.52 -9.99 -16.60
C ARG A 212 -3.94 -10.80 -15.44
N ALA A 213 -4.01 -12.13 -15.52
CA ALA A 213 -3.56 -12.99 -14.43
C ALA A 213 -2.10 -12.75 -14.01
N LYS A 214 -1.21 -12.42 -14.95
CA LYS A 214 0.21 -12.18 -14.65
C LYS A 214 0.42 -10.90 -13.85
N GLU A 215 -0.18 -9.80 -14.29
CA GLU A 215 -0.11 -8.49 -13.65
C GLU A 215 -0.75 -8.57 -12.26
N LEU A 216 -1.92 -9.20 -12.17
CA LEU A 216 -2.61 -9.44 -10.91
C LEU A 216 -1.75 -10.23 -9.91
N GLU A 217 -1.02 -11.25 -10.36
CA GLU A 217 -0.11 -12.00 -9.48
C GLU A 217 0.97 -11.09 -8.90
N GLN A 218 1.59 -10.24 -9.73
CA GLN A 218 2.58 -9.25 -9.27
C GLN A 218 1.97 -8.22 -8.32
N CYS A 219 0.76 -7.75 -8.61
CA CYS A 219 0.02 -6.83 -7.73
C CYS A 219 -0.25 -7.47 -6.36
N LEU A 220 -0.71 -8.73 -6.32
CA LEU A 220 -0.94 -9.45 -5.07
C LEU A 220 0.38 -9.66 -4.28
N GLU A 221 1.48 -10.01 -4.94
CA GLU A 221 2.80 -10.14 -4.32
C GLU A 221 3.34 -8.80 -3.76
N ALA A 222 2.98 -7.67 -4.37
CA ALA A 222 3.38 -6.34 -3.88
C ALA A 222 2.50 -5.85 -2.71
N VAL A 223 1.20 -6.15 -2.75
CA VAL A 223 0.20 -5.65 -1.79
C VAL A 223 0.16 -6.51 -0.53
N LEU A 224 0.05 -7.84 -0.65
CA LEU A 224 -0.24 -8.71 0.48
C LEU A 224 0.80 -8.66 1.62
N PRO A 225 2.12 -8.60 1.37
CA PRO A 225 3.12 -8.47 2.44
C PRO A 225 3.01 -7.16 3.23
N GLN A 226 2.41 -6.13 2.64
CA GLN A 226 2.21 -4.85 3.31
C GLN A 226 0.93 -4.83 4.17
N THR A 227 0.10 -5.86 4.07
CA THR A 227 -1.09 -6.10 4.92
C THR A 227 -0.80 -7.12 6.02
N SER A 228 -1.77 -7.38 6.89
CA SER A 228 -1.70 -8.44 7.90
C SER A 228 -3.00 -9.20 8.04
N MET A 229 -2.97 -10.31 8.76
CA MET A 229 -4.16 -11.11 9.07
C MET A 229 -4.96 -10.55 10.25
N ASN A 230 -4.56 -9.41 10.82
CA ASN A 230 -5.14 -8.81 12.01
C ASN A 230 -6.38 -7.93 11.70
N GLY A 231 -6.81 -7.90 10.43
CA GLY A 231 -8.10 -7.35 9.99
C GLY A 231 -8.13 -5.85 9.77
N LEU A 232 -7.02 -5.12 9.92
CA LEU A 232 -7.02 -3.67 9.71
C LEU A 232 -7.26 -3.31 8.23
N ILE A 233 -6.71 -4.13 7.33
CA ILE A 233 -6.79 -3.98 5.88
C ILE A 233 -7.32 -5.29 5.31
N GLU A 234 -8.21 -5.21 4.34
CA GLU A 234 -8.57 -6.32 3.46
C GLU A 234 -8.16 -6.02 2.02
N VAL A 235 -7.89 -7.07 1.25
CA VAL A 235 -7.65 -6.98 -0.20
C VAL A 235 -8.85 -7.60 -0.89
N CYS A 236 -9.52 -6.82 -1.72
CA CYS A 236 -10.65 -7.26 -2.52
C CYS A 236 -10.21 -7.34 -3.99
N VAL A 237 -10.49 -8.46 -4.66
CA VAL A 237 -10.33 -8.59 -6.11
C VAL A 237 -11.69 -8.83 -6.75
N SER A 238 -12.02 -8.07 -7.78
CA SER A 238 -13.23 -8.27 -8.59
C SER A 238 -12.86 -8.68 -10.01
N ASP A 239 -12.94 -9.99 -10.26
CA ASP A 239 -12.72 -10.60 -11.57
C ASP A 239 -13.92 -10.32 -12.48
N ASN A 240 -13.70 -9.56 -13.55
CA ASN A 240 -14.74 -9.10 -14.47
C ASN A 240 -15.07 -10.14 -15.55
N ALA A 241 -15.31 -11.38 -15.12
CA ALA A 241 -15.56 -12.55 -15.97
C ALA A 241 -14.38 -12.94 -16.88
N SER A 242 -13.16 -12.95 -16.35
CA SER A 242 -11.98 -13.40 -17.09
C SER A 242 -12.13 -14.84 -17.59
N ASP A 243 -11.53 -15.11 -18.75
CA ASP A 243 -11.46 -16.42 -19.42
C ASP A 243 -10.02 -16.98 -19.48
N ASP A 244 -9.09 -16.34 -18.76
CA ASP A 244 -7.69 -16.73 -18.64
C ASP A 244 -7.40 -17.51 -17.33
N GLY A 245 -6.14 -17.50 -16.87
CA GLY A 245 -5.69 -18.16 -15.64
C GLY A 245 -6.14 -17.49 -14.32
N THR A 246 -6.87 -16.37 -14.36
CA THR A 246 -7.21 -15.54 -13.18
C THR A 246 -7.94 -16.34 -12.09
N ALA A 247 -8.91 -17.18 -12.46
CA ALA A 247 -9.66 -17.96 -11.47
C ALA A 247 -8.75 -18.96 -10.70
N ALA A 248 -7.83 -19.63 -11.40
CA ALA A 248 -6.92 -20.59 -10.79
C ALA A 248 -5.88 -19.89 -9.89
N LEU A 249 -5.41 -18.72 -10.32
CA LEU A 249 -4.54 -17.84 -9.53
C LEU A 249 -5.23 -17.46 -8.21
N LEU A 250 -6.43 -16.87 -8.28
CA LEU A 250 -7.15 -16.41 -7.09
C LEU A 250 -7.45 -17.53 -6.10
N ALA A 251 -7.81 -18.73 -6.58
CA ALA A 251 -8.02 -19.90 -5.73
C ALA A 251 -6.76 -20.28 -4.92
N ARG A 252 -5.57 -20.15 -5.51
CA ARG A 252 -4.28 -20.41 -4.84
C ARG A 252 -3.98 -19.38 -3.76
N TYR A 253 -4.30 -18.10 -3.99
CA TYR A 253 -4.02 -17.02 -3.04
C TYR A 253 -4.98 -17.00 -1.85
N VAL A 254 -6.29 -17.18 -2.07
CA VAL A 254 -7.31 -17.16 -0.99
C VAL A 254 -7.01 -18.23 0.07
N MET A 255 -6.46 -19.38 -0.33
CA MET A 255 -6.05 -20.45 0.60
C MET A 255 -4.93 -20.02 1.56
N LYS A 256 -4.07 -19.08 1.15
CA LYS A 256 -2.89 -18.63 1.91
C LYS A 256 -3.10 -17.31 2.63
N HIS A 257 -4.04 -16.48 2.15
CA HIS A 257 -4.23 -15.11 2.59
C HIS A 257 -5.69 -14.88 3.01
N PRO A 258 -6.04 -15.11 4.28
CA PRO A 258 -7.41 -14.94 4.79
C PRO A 258 -7.97 -13.51 4.65
N GLN A 259 -7.10 -12.51 4.49
CA GLN A 259 -7.47 -11.12 4.22
C GLN A 259 -7.79 -10.83 2.75
N LEU A 260 -7.52 -11.77 1.83
CA LEU A 260 -7.88 -11.67 0.42
C LEU A 260 -9.30 -12.20 0.22
N ARG A 261 -10.16 -11.36 -0.34
CA ARG A 261 -11.53 -11.70 -0.72
C ARG A 261 -11.72 -11.48 -2.21
N THR A 262 -12.40 -12.41 -2.86
CA THR A 262 -12.60 -12.35 -4.30
C THR A 262 -14.08 -12.43 -4.65
N ILE A 263 -14.47 -11.72 -5.70
CA ILE A 263 -15.77 -11.81 -6.34
C ILE A 263 -15.55 -11.94 -7.84
N ARG A 264 -16.39 -12.74 -8.51
CA ARG A 264 -16.37 -12.89 -9.96
C ARG A 264 -17.71 -12.44 -10.53
N GLN A 265 -17.66 -11.55 -11.51
CA GLN A 265 -18.84 -11.11 -12.25
C GLN A 265 -19.31 -12.23 -13.20
N PRO A 266 -20.62 -12.38 -13.43
CA PRO A 266 -21.15 -13.43 -14.33
C PRO A 266 -20.80 -13.17 -15.80
N GLU A 267 -20.62 -11.91 -16.17
CA GLU A 267 -20.22 -11.43 -17.50
C GLU A 267 -19.33 -10.19 -17.35
N ASN A 268 -18.67 -9.78 -18.43
CA ASN A 268 -17.88 -8.55 -18.44
C ASN A 268 -18.82 -7.34 -18.44
N ILE A 269 -18.87 -6.61 -17.31
CA ILE A 269 -19.76 -5.46 -17.11
C ILE A 269 -19.08 -4.10 -17.43
N GLY A 270 -17.84 -4.13 -17.91
CA GLY A 270 -16.97 -2.97 -18.09
C GLY A 270 -16.28 -2.51 -16.80
N GLY A 271 -15.18 -1.77 -16.94
CA GLY A 271 -14.32 -1.36 -15.83
C GLY A 271 -15.05 -0.54 -14.76
N GLU A 272 -15.76 0.53 -15.16
CA GLU A 272 -16.43 1.43 -14.21
C GLU A 272 -17.53 0.75 -13.39
N ARG A 273 -18.30 -0.16 -14.00
CA ARG A 273 -19.27 -0.97 -13.26
C ARG A 273 -18.56 -1.91 -12.30
N ASN A 274 -17.43 -2.51 -12.72
CA ASN A 274 -16.63 -3.35 -11.85
C ASN A 274 -16.05 -2.57 -10.64
N TYR A 275 -15.73 -1.29 -10.81
CA TYR A 275 -15.32 -0.41 -9.69
C TYR A 275 -16.47 -0.24 -8.67
N LEU A 276 -17.70 -0.03 -9.13
CA LEU A 276 -18.85 0.05 -8.23
C LEU A 276 -19.15 -1.29 -7.52
N GLU A 277 -19.09 -2.40 -8.26
CA GLU A 277 -19.36 -3.72 -7.68
C GLU A 277 -18.32 -4.09 -6.61
N ILE A 278 -17.04 -3.79 -6.83
CA ILE A 278 -16.02 -4.05 -5.81
C ILE A 278 -16.17 -3.13 -4.58
N LEU A 279 -16.62 -1.87 -4.76
CA LEU A 279 -16.97 -0.98 -3.66
C LEU A 279 -18.15 -1.50 -2.82
N LYS A 280 -19.15 -2.12 -3.45
CA LYS A 280 -20.28 -2.75 -2.75
C LYS A 280 -19.83 -4.01 -1.98
N PHE A 281 -18.93 -4.78 -2.56
CA PHE A 281 -18.40 -6.03 -1.98
C PHE A 281 -17.43 -5.81 -0.81
N ALA A 282 -16.63 -4.74 -0.88
CA ALA A 282 -15.71 -4.31 0.16
C ALA A 282 -16.44 -3.98 1.47
N LYS A 283 -15.78 -4.17 2.61
CA LYS A 283 -16.30 -3.90 3.97
C LYS A 283 -15.65 -2.69 4.62
N GLY A 284 -14.45 -2.32 4.19
CA GLY A 284 -13.65 -1.27 4.79
C GLY A 284 -14.38 0.07 4.86
N LYS A 285 -14.08 0.89 5.88
CA LYS A 285 -14.57 2.27 5.95
C LYS A 285 -14.13 3.06 4.70
N TYR A 286 -12.87 2.91 4.33
CA TYR A 286 -12.29 3.48 3.12
C TYR A 286 -12.07 2.39 2.06
N ALA A 287 -12.29 2.74 0.80
CA ALA A 287 -11.99 1.91 -0.36
C ALA A 287 -10.92 2.60 -1.20
N LYS A 288 -9.79 1.92 -1.39
CA LYS A 288 -8.73 2.33 -2.31
C LYS A 288 -8.94 1.60 -3.63
N LEU A 289 -9.19 2.31 -4.72
CA LEU A 289 -9.09 1.70 -6.04
C LEU A 289 -7.62 1.42 -6.36
N HIS A 290 -7.35 0.32 -7.04
CA HIS A 290 -5.99 -0.11 -7.37
C HIS A 290 -5.99 -0.93 -8.66
N GLY A 291 -5.35 -0.42 -9.71
CA GLY A 291 -5.11 -1.16 -10.94
C GLY A 291 -4.34 -2.44 -10.67
N ASP A 292 -4.65 -3.50 -11.43
CA ASP A 292 -3.97 -4.79 -11.34
C ASP A 292 -2.55 -4.77 -11.92
N ASP A 293 -2.15 -3.67 -12.56
CA ASP A 293 -0.83 -3.40 -13.14
C ASP A 293 -0.01 -2.33 -12.40
N ASP A 294 -0.50 -1.90 -11.22
CA ASP A 294 0.22 -1.02 -10.31
C ASP A 294 0.69 -1.79 -9.07
N TYR A 295 1.95 -1.60 -8.69
CA TYR A 295 2.60 -2.38 -7.64
C TYR A 295 3.10 -1.47 -6.52
N PHE A 296 2.63 -1.72 -5.30
CA PHE A 296 3.15 -1.00 -4.13
C PHE A 296 4.65 -1.23 -3.96
N VAL A 297 5.40 -0.14 -3.79
CA VAL A 297 6.76 -0.22 -3.25
C VAL A 297 6.70 -0.53 -1.75
N PRO A 298 7.75 -1.10 -1.15
CA PRO A 298 7.78 -1.34 0.29
C PRO A 298 7.49 -0.06 1.10
N GLY A 299 6.62 -0.17 2.11
CA GLY A 299 6.22 0.95 2.98
C GLY A 299 5.08 1.83 2.44
N ALA A 300 4.51 1.53 1.26
CA ALA A 300 3.46 2.34 0.63
C ALA A 300 2.18 2.46 1.46
N VAL A 301 1.84 1.43 2.25
CA VAL A 301 0.56 1.36 2.98
C VAL A 301 0.51 2.32 4.18
N GLN A 302 1.61 2.50 4.91
CA GLN A 302 1.59 3.24 6.17
C GLN A 302 1.25 4.73 6.00
N PRO A 303 1.80 5.46 5.01
CA PRO A 303 1.41 6.85 4.75
C PRO A 303 -0.08 7.01 4.41
N ILE A 304 -0.68 6.02 3.74
CA ILE A 304 -2.11 6.00 3.45
C ILE A 304 -2.90 5.91 4.76
N LEU A 305 -2.57 4.96 5.64
CA LEU A 305 -3.25 4.81 6.93
C LEU A 305 -3.11 6.08 7.80
N TYR A 306 -1.91 6.66 7.84
CA TYR A 306 -1.66 7.91 8.55
C TYR A 306 -2.58 9.04 8.05
N ALA A 307 -2.65 9.23 6.72
CA ALA A 307 -3.49 10.26 6.12
C ALA A 307 -4.98 10.06 6.45
N LEU A 308 -5.49 8.83 6.32
CA LEU A 308 -6.90 8.50 6.58
C LEU A 308 -7.31 8.76 8.03
N LEU A 309 -6.45 8.41 9.00
CA LEU A 309 -6.76 8.55 10.43
C LEU A 309 -6.63 9.99 10.94
N HIS A 310 -5.68 10.76 10.41
CA HIS A 310 -5.33 12.08 10.97
C HIS A 310 -5.93 13.27 10.20
N LYS A 311 -6.29 13.11 8.93
CA LYS A 311 -6.89 14.21 8.14
C LYS A 311 -8.41 14.18 8.12
N ARG A 312 -9.03 13.01 8.30
CA ARG A 312 -10.49 12.81 8.37
C ARG A 312 -11.24 13.48 7.20
N THR A 313 -10.87 13.12 5.98
CA THR A 313 -11.46 13.62 4.73
C THR A 313 -12.32 12.58 4.03
N ARG A 314 -13.22 13.02 3.14
CA ARG A 314 -14.08 12.11 2.35
C ARG A 314 -13.31 11.29 1.34
N PHE A 315 -12.19 11.83 0.86
CA PHE A 315 -11.26 11.09 0.04
C PHE A 315 -9.85 11.64 0.17
N LEU A 316 -8.91 10.76 -0.14
CA LEU A 316 -7.48 11.00 -0.26
C LEU A 316 -7.09 10.72 -1.72
N PHE A 317 -6.40 11.69 -2.32
CA PHE A 317 -5.71 11.49 -3.59
C PHE A 317 -4.21 11.29 -3.34
N ILE A 318 -3.62 10.28 -3.95
CA ILE A 318 -2.19 9.97 -3.89
C ILE A 318 -1.54 10.57 -5.13
N ASP A 319 -0.87 11.69 -4.96
CA ASP A 319 -0.08 12.29 -6.02
C ASP A 319 1.27 11.59 -6.14
N VAL A 320 1.43 10.84 -7.23
CA VAL A 320 2.64 10.08 -7.54
C VAL A 320 3.66 10.87 -8.34
N LEU A 321 3.32 12.09 -8.78
CA LEU A 321 4.20 12.99 -9.53
C LEU A 321 5.05 13.85 -8.58
N ARG A 322 4.56 14.10 -7.36
CA ARG A 322 5.26 14.82 -6.30
C ARG A 322 5.71 13.84 -5.21
N ASN A 323 6.92 14.01 -4.68
CA ASN A 323 7.52 13.06 -3.74
C ASN A 323 8.17 13.73 -2.51
N ASP A 324 7.49 14.72 -1.93
CA ASP A 324 7.96 15.40 -0.71
C ASP A 324 7.47 14.72 0.59
N GLY A 325 6.64 13.68 0.48
CA GLY A 325 6.13 12.88 1.60
C GLY A 325 5.05 13.57 2.42
N THR A 326 4.54 14.72 1.97
CA THR A 326 3.56 15.51 2.73
C THR A 326 2.12 15.03 2.50
N VAL A 327 1.29 15.27 3.52
CA VAL A 327 -0.16 15.12 3.42
C VAL A 327 -0.81 16.48 3.69
N GLU A 328 -1.40 17.05 2.65
CA GLU A 328 -2.09 18.34 2.69
C GLU A 328 -3.60 18.15 2.66
N THR A 329 -4.33 19.03 3.35
CA THR A 329 -5.80 19.10 3.28
C THR A 329 -6.17 20.34 2.49
N MET A 330 -7.00 20.15 1.47
CA MET A 330 -7.37 21.17 0.50
C MET A 330 -8.90 21.21 0.36
N GLU A 331 -9.42 22.31 -0.19
CA GLU A 331 -10.86 22.53 -0.25
C GLU A 331 -11.36 22.97 -1.63
N GLY A 332 -12.48 22.38 -2.06
CA GLY A 332 -13.27 22.82 -3.22
C GLY A 332 -12.87 22.19 -4.56
N MET A 333 -13.83 22.15 -5.48
CA MET A 333 -13.66 21.55 -6.82
C MET A 333 -12.65 22.30 -7.68
N ASP A 334 -12.69 23.64 -7.64
CA ASP A 334 -11.73 24.48 -8.35
C ASP A 334 -10.29 24.12 -7.98
N THR A 335 -10.02 23.91 -6.69
CA THR A 335 -8.72 23.49 -6.18
C THR A 335 -8.37 22.08 -6.66
N LEU A 336 -9.30 21.13 -6.58
CA LEU A 336 -9.08 19.76 -7.07
C LEU A 336 -8.68 19.75 -8.55
N VAL A 337 -9.42 20.47 -9.41
CA VAL A 337 -9.16 20.54 -10.85
C VAL A 337 -7.82 21.20 -11.14
N ARG A 338 -7.47 22.30 -10.46
CA ARG A 338 -6.16 22.97 -10.64
C ARG A 338 -4.99 22.08 -10.22
N GLU A 339 -5.14 21.32 -9.15
CA GLU A 339 -4.06 20.47 -8.63
C GLU A 339 -3.87 19.19 -9.43
N LEU A 340 -4.96 18.54 -9.83
CA LEU A 340 -4.91 17.19 -10.39
C LEU A 340 -5.19 17.16 -11.90
N SER A 341 -6.05 18.04 -12.40
CA SER A 341 -6.53 17.98 -13.79
C SER A 341 -6.95 16.53 -14.14
N LEU A 342 -6.64 16.05 -15.34
CA LEU A 342 -6.94 14.69 -15.79
C LEU A 342 -6.21 13.60 -14.99
N ALA A 343 -5.18 13.92 -14.20
CA ALA A 343 -4.54 12.95 -13.32
C ALA A 343 -5.51 12.39 -12.25
N SER A 344 -6.57 13.14 -11.92
CA SER A 344 -7.69 12.65 -11.09
C SER A 344 -8.38 11.40 -11.67
N GLY A 345 -8.18 11.13 -12.96
CA GLY A 345 -8.62 9.92 -13.64
C GLY A 345 -7.84 8.65 -13.29
N PHE A 346 -6.69 8.75 -12.62
CA PHE A 346 -5.86 7.59 -12.28
C PHE A 346 -6.40 6.86 -11.03
N ILE A 347 -7.08 5.74 -11.23
CA ILE A 347 -7.82 5.03 -10.16
C ILE A 347 -6.94 4.65 -8.97
N THR A 348 -5.70 4.24 -9.21
CA THR A 348 -4.76 3.77 -8.18
C THR A 348 -4.40 4.84 -7.16
N SER A 349 -4.55 6.10 -7.55
CA SER A 349 -4.35 7.25 -6.69
C SER A 349 -5.55 7.58 -5.82
N ILE A 350 -6.66 6.85 -5.90
CA ILE A 350 -7.91 7.23 -5.24
C ILE A 350 -8.20 6.34 -4.04
N VAL A 351 -8.42 6.99 -2.89
CA VAL A 351 -9.01 6.37 -1.70
C VAL A 351 -10.23 7.18 -1.28
N VAL A 352 -11.40 6.55 -1.23
CA VAL A 352 -12.68 7.21 -0.89
C VAL A 352 -13.27 6.62 0.38
N GLU A 353 -14.03 7.42 1.13
CA GLU A 353 -14.96 6.90 2.13
C GLU A 353 -16.04 6.10 1.40
N ARG A 354 -16.02 4.79 1.58
CA ARG A 354 -16.79 3.83 0.77
C ARG A 354 -18.29 4.09 0.88
N THR A 355 -18.78 4.29 2.11
CA THR A 355 -20.20 4.56 2.38
C THR A 355 -20.66 5.89 1.81
N ALA A 356 -19.78 6.89 1.73
CA ALA A 356 -20.12 8.18 1.13
C ALA A 356 -20.40 8.04 -0.37
N VAL A 357 -19.54 7.31 -1.11
CA VAL A 357 -19.77 7.01 -2.54
C VAL A 357 -21.03 6.18 -2.75
N LEU A 358 -21.24 5.12 -1.95
CA LEU A 358 -22.44 4.27 -2.07
C LEU A 358 -23.74 4.99 -1.69
N SER A 359 -23.66 6.12 -0.97
CA SER A 359 -24.80 6.94 -0.60
C SER A 359 -25.13 8.05 -1.61
N LEU A 360 -24.33 8.22 -2.66
CA LEU A 360 -24.64 9.17 -3.73
C LEU A 360 -25.97 8.80 -4.41
N SER A 361 -26.70 9.79 -4.91
CA SER A 361 -28.00 9.54 -5.55
C SER A 361 -27.88 8.81 -6.88
N GLU A 362 -26.80 9.08 -7.63
CA GLU A 362 -26.55 8.53 -8.97
C GLU A 362 -25.09 8.09 -9.12
N PRO A 363 -24.60 7.11 -8.33
CA PRO A 363 -23.19 6.70 -8.35
C PRO A 363 -22.74 6.14 -9.70
N ASP A 364 -23.68 5.71 -10.55
CA ASP A 364 -23.48 5.20 -11.90
C ASP A 364 -23.55 6.28 -13.00
N ARG A 365 -23.80 7.55 -12.65
CA ARG A 365 -23.80 8.66 -13.61
C ARG A 365 -22.42 8.79 -14.28
N PHE A 366 -22.39 8.89 -15.61
CA PHE A 366 -21.16 8.91 -16.43
C PHE A 366 -20.44 7.55 -16.59
N ILE A 367 -21.03 6.42 -16.18
CA ILE A 367 -20.54 5.14 -16.69
C ILE A 367 -20.61 5.14 -18.22
N GLY A 368 -19.52 4.71 -18.86
CA GLY A 368 -19.26 4.80 -20.29
C GLY A 368 -18.16 5.80 -20.63
N THR A 369 -17.77 6.67 -19.69
CA THR A 369 -16.70 7.67 -19.89
C THR A 369 -15.30 7.15 -19.58
N SER A 370 -15.18 5.97 -18.95
CA SER A 370 -13.96 5.47 -18.31
C SER A 370 -13.46 6.31 -17.12
N LEU A 371 -14.20 7.33 -16.70
CA LEU A 371 -13.82 8.34 -15.71
C LEU A 371 -14.92 8.63 -14.68
N ASN A 372 -15.93 7.75 -14.54
CA ASN A 372 -17.02 7.89 -13.56
C ASN A 372 -16.55 8.14 -12.12
N HIS A 373 -15.38 7.66 -11.73
CA HIS A 373 -14.80 7.94 -10.41
C HIS A 373 -14.46 9.44 -10.20
N ILE A 374 -14.16 10.21 -11.25
CA ILE A 374 -13.99 11.67 -11.14
C ILE A 374 -15.31 12.33 -10.71
N TYR A 375 -16.44 11.85 -11.24
CA TYR A 375 -17.77 12.29 -10.80
C TYR A 375 -17.97 12.02 -9.31
N TRP A 376 -17.55 10.87 -8.79
CA TRP A 376 -17.63 10.61 -7.34
C TRP A 376 -16.85 11.64 -6.53
N LEU A 377 -15.60 11.93 -6.92
CA LEU A 377 -14.76 12.90 -6.20
C LEU A 377 -15.44 14.27 -6.15
N LEU A 378 -15.93 14.76 -7.29
CA LEU A 378 -16.59 16.06 -7.38
C LEU A 378 -17.94 16.09 -6.64
N GLU A 379 -18.75 15.03 -6.72
CA GLU A 379 -20.03 14.97 -6.00
C GLU A 379 -19.81 14.92 -4.48
N LEU A 380 -18.79 14.19 -4.00
CA LEU A 380 -18.42 14.19 -2.58
C LEU A 380 -18.08 15.60 -2.08
N LEU A 381 -17.37 16.40 -2.90
CA LEU A 381 -17.01 17.79 -2.58
C LEU A 381 -18.22 18.74 -2.45
N ARG A 382 -19.41 18.36 -2.95
CA ARG A 382 -20.63 19.16 -2.74
C ARG A 382 -21.13 19.08 -1.30
N THR A 383 -20.84 17.99 -0.60
CA THR A 383 -21.32 17.75 0.77
C THR A 383 -20.26 18.04 1.82
N ASP A 384 -18.99 17.79 1.53
CA ASP A 384 -17.84 18.20 2.34
C ASP A 384 -16.73 18.66 1.39
N PRO A 385 -16.37 19.96 1.38
CA PRO A 385 -15.43 20.49 0.42
C PRO A 385 -14.00 19.99 0.65
N ARG A 386 -13.71 19.29 1.75
CA ARG A 386 -12.35 18.89 2.14
C ARG A 386 -11.93 17.57 1.52
N PHE A 387 -10.74 17.57 0.94
CA PHE A 387 -10.03 16.37 0.51
C PHE A 387 -8.57 16.41 0.97
N SER A 388 -7.90 15.27 0.93
CA SER A 388 -6.46 15.20 1.23
C SER A 388 -5.65 14.82 0.01
N LEU A 389 -4.44 15.36 -0.06
CA LEU A 389 -3.45 15.07 -1.08
C LEU A 389 -2.19 14.51 -0.40
N LEU A 390 -1.85 13.26 -0.70
CA LEU A 390 -0.61 12.61 -0.28
C LEU A 390 0.39 12.66 -1.43
N LYS A 391 1.45 13.45 -1.29
CA LYS A 391 2.49 13.64 -2.31
C LYS A 391 3.61 12.63 -2.10
N LEU A 392 3.43 11.43 -2.64
CA LEU A 392 4.38 10.34 -2.47
C LEU A 392 4.34 9.38 -3.66
N SER A 393 5.51 9.19 -4.28
CA SER A 393 5.72 8.16 -5.29
C SER A 393 5.84 6.80 -4.60
N MET A 394 4.78 6.00 -4.70
CA MET A 394 4.66 4.74 -3.95
C MET A 394 4.27 3.53 -4.81
N PHE A 395 4.28 3.70 -6.15
CA PHE A 395 3.98 2.64 -7.11
C PHE A 395 5.14 2.46 -8.10
N SER A 396 5.45 1.22 -8.42
CA SER A 396 5.96 0.88 -9.76
C SER A 396 4.76 0.43 -10.61
N TYR A 397 4.90 0.47 -11.94
CA TYR A 397 3.80 0.15 -12.84
C TYR A 397 4.31 -0.56 -14.09
N GLU A 398 3.50 -1.47 -14.63
CA GLU A 398 3.67 -1.99 -15.99
C GLU A 398 2.96 -1.07 -16.99
N PHE A 399 3.68 -0.63 -18.02
CA PHE A 399 3.10 0.22 -19.05
C PHE A 399 2.27 -0.64 -20.02
N ASN A 400 0.94 -0.59 -19.86
CA ASN A 400 0.01 -1.29 -20.74
C ASN A 400 -0.58 -0.36 -21.81
N ALA A 401 -0.74 -0.89 -23.03
CA ALA A 401 -1.51 -0.20 -24.06
C ALA A 401 -2.97 -0.02 -23.61
N PRO A 402 -3.58 1.16 -23.82
CA PRO A 402 -4.99 1.37 -23.51
C PRO A 402 -5.88 0.37 -24.25
N ARG A 403 -6.83 -0.25 -23.54
CA ARG A 403 -7.80 -1.19 -24.13
C ARG A 403 -9.19 -0.95 -23.54
N GLY A 404 -10.20 -1.18 -24.37
CA GLY A 404 -11.61 -1.17 -23.94
C GLY A 404 -12.29 0.20 -23.91
N TYR A 405 -11.63 1.25 -24.42
CA TYR A 405 -12.22 2.58 -24.57
C TYR A 405 -11.58 3.34 -25.74
N ASN A 406 -12.30 4.32 -26.28
CA ASN A 406 -11.78 5.28 -27.24
C ASN A 406 -11.09 6.44 -26.51
N TYR A 407 -9.85 6.74 -26.89
CA TYR A 407 -9.02 7.71 -26.18
C TYR A 407 -9.57 9.14 -26.23
N GLY A 408 -10.07 9.60 -27.38
CA GLY A 408 -10.69 10.92 -27.51
C GLY A 408 -11.95 11.02 -26.67
N ASP A 409 -12.80 9.98 -26.72
CA ASP A 409 -14.03 9.93 -25.95
C ASP A 409 -13.77 9.95 -24.45
N ALA A 410 -12.74 9.26 -23.94
CA ALA A 410 -12.42 9.28 -22.51
C ALA A 410 -11.73 10.59 -22.09
N ALA A 411 -10.63 10.95 -22.76
CA ALA A 411 -9.73 12.02 -22.31
C ALA A 411 -10.23 13.44 -22.65
N ILE A 412 -11.14 13.57 -23.61
CA ILE A 412 -11.81 14.83 -23.96
C ILE A 412 -13.27 14.79 -23.55
N ARG A 413 -14.11 14.02 -24.27
CA ARG A 413 -15.57 14.09 -24.11
C ARG A 413 -16.00 13.78 -22.68
N GLY A 414 -15.65 12.58 -22.20
CA GLY A 414 -16.01 12.09 -20.89
C GLY A 414 -15.52 13.01 -19.77
N TYR A 415 -14.24 13.37 -19.79
CA TYR A 415 -13.68 14.27 -18.79
C TYR A 415 -14.37 15.65 -18.77
N LEU A 416 -14.49 16.30 -19.93
CA LEU A 416 -15.07 17.65 -20.02
C LEU A 416 -16.58 17.67 -19.74
N GLU A 417 -17.32 16.64 -20.14
CA GLU A 417 -18.75 16.51 -19.80
C GLU A 417 -18.97 16.35 -18.30
N ILE A 418 -18.12 15.56 -17.63
CA ILE A 418 -18.13 15.45 -16.16
C ILE A 418 -17.89 16.82 -15.54
N LEU A 419 -16.84 17.55 -15.95
CA LEU A 419 -16.57 18.88 -15.38
C LEU A 419 -17.70 19.85 -15.68
N ARG A 420 -18.22 19.86 -16.91
CA ARG A 420 -19.31 20.76 -17.31
C ARG A 420 -20.56 20.55 -16.47
N HIS A 421 -20.85 19.32 -16.06
CA HIS A 421 -21.95 19.02 -15.14
C HIS A 421 -21.84 19.77 -13.82
N PHE A 422 -20.63 20.02 -13.33
CA PHE A 422 -20.37 20.71 -12.07
C PHE A 422 -20.20 22.22 -12.22
N VAL A 423 -20.16 22.76 -13.43
CA VAL A 423 -20.10 24.20 -13.67
C VAL A 423 -21.36 24.87 -13.12
N GLY A 424 -21.17 25.87 -12.25
CA GLY A 424 -22.26 26.51 -11.50
C GLY A 424 -22.84 25.64 -10.36
N ARG A 425 -22.25 24.47 -10.09
CA ARG A 425 -22.62 23.53 -9.01
C ARG A 425 -21.47 23.26 -8.03
N GLY A 426 -20.45 24.11 -8.05
CA GLY A 426 -19.24 24.00 -7.22
C GLY A 426 -17.96 24.26 -8.02
N LEU A 427 -17.97 23.99 -9.33
CA LEU A 427 -16.90 24.34 -10.26
C LEU A 427 -17.20 25.69 -10.93
N SER A 428 -16.21 26.57 -10.98
CA SER A 428 -16.33 27.87 -11.66
C SER A 428 -16.16 27.75 -13.18
N GLU A 429 -16.86 28.62 -13.91
CA GLU A 429 -16.71 28.72 -15.37
C GLU A 429 -15.28 29.09 -15.77
N GLU A 430 -14.60 29.92 -14.96
CA GLU A 430 -13.19 30.30 -15.16
C GLU A 430 -12.27 29.08 -15.10
N VAL A 431 -12.40 28.23 -14.08
CA VAL A 431 -11.57 27.03 -13.94
C VAL A 431 -11.88 26.03 -15.06
N TYR A 432 -13.15 25.81 -15.38
CA TYR A 432 -13.53 24.94 -16.50
C TYR A 432 -12.92 25.41 -17.84
N ALA A 433 -13.04 26.71 -18.15
CA ALA A 433 -12.48 27.27 -19.38
C ALA A 433 -10.95 27.17 -19.44
N ALA A 434 -10.26 27.42 -18.32
CA ALA A 434 -8.81 27.25 -18.24
C ALA A 434 -8.41 25.77 -18.39
N GLU A 435 -9.15 24.86 -17.75
CA GLU A 435 -8.88 23.44 -17.73
C GLU A 435 -8.94 22.81 -19.13
N LYS A 436 -9.86 23.26 -19.98
CA LYS A 436 -9.94 22.82 -21.39
C LYS A 436 -8.60 22.93 -22.12
N LYS A 437 -7.88 24.02 -21.92
CA LYS A 437 -6.55 24.21 -22.53
C LYS A 437 -5.48 23.40 -21.81
N ILE A 438 -5.50 23.41 -20.47
CA ILE A 438 -4.53 22.70 -19.63
C ILE A 438 -4.52 21.20 -19.95
N VAL A 439 -5.70 20.59 -20.08
CA VAL A 439 -5.83 19.15 -20.34
C VAL A 439 -5.28 18.76 -21.72
N LEU A 440 -5.48 19.61 -22.75
CA LEU A 440 -4.87 19.41 -24.07
C LEU A 440 -3.35 19.45 -24.02
N ASP A 441 -2.82 20.50 -23.40
CA ASP A 441 -1.38 20.78 -23.37
C ASP A 441 -0.59 19.77 -22.55
N ARG A 442 -1.12 19.37 -21.39
CA ARG A 442 -0.38 18.58 -20.42
C ARG A 442 -0.62 17.09 -20.52
N PHE A 443 -1.79 16.68 -21.01
CA PHE A 443 -2.21 15.29 -20.96
C PHE A 443 -2.60 14.76 -22.34
N VAL A 444 -3.60 15.34 -22.99
CA VAL A 444 -4.27 14.69 -24.12
C VAL A 444 -3.36 14.58 -25.33
N LEU A 445 -2.80 15.69 -25.82
CA LEU A 445 -2.00 15.69 -27.05
C LEU A 445 -0.62 15.05 -26.87
N PRO A 446 0.16 15.34 -25.80
CA PRO A 446 1.45 14.68 -25.60
C PRO A 446 1.32 13.16 -25.50
N ARG A 447 0.28 12.68 -24.81
CA ARG A 447 0.03 11.24 -24.69
C ARG A 447 -0.45 10.63 -25.99
N LEU A 448 -1.32 11.30 -26.76
CA LEU A 448 -1.74 10.83 -28.08
C LEU A 448 -0.54 10.64 -29.00
N GLU A 449 0.31 11.67 -29.12
CA GLU A 449 1.51 11.65 -29.94
C GLU A 449 2.44 10.51 -29.54
N MET A 450 2.78 10.41 -28.25
CA MET A 450 3.63 9.34 -27.73
C MET A 450 3.07 7.95 -28.03
N MET A 451 1.75 7.73 -27.92
CA MET A 451 1.16 6.41 -28.20
C MET A 451 1.20 6.07 -29.69
N ILE A 452 1.00 7.05 -30.58
CA ILE A 452 1.10 6.86 -32.03
C ILE A 452 2.55 6.60 -32.45
N GLU A 453 3.50 7.40 -31.97
CA GLU A 453 4.93 7.24 -32.27
C GLU A 453 5.49 5.90 -31.80
N ALA A 454 5.02 5.42 -30.64
CA ALA A 454 5.38 4.11 -30.12
C ALA A 454 4.68 2.94 -30.84
N GLY A 455 3.80 3.21 -31.80
CA GLY A 455 3.06 2.18 -32.54
C GLY A 455 2.10 1.36 -31.67
N MET A 456 1.56 1.96 -30.60
CA MET A 456 0.64 1.26 -29.70
C MET A 456 -0.68 0.96 -30.41
N ASP A 457 -1.25 -0.20 -30.10
CA ASP A 457 -2.59 -0.57 -30.56
C ASP A 457 -3.64 -0.06 -29.56
N PHE A 458 -4.34 1.01 -29.94
CA PHE A 458 -5.41 1.63 -29.16
C PHE A 458 -6.43 2.31 -30.07
N ASP A 459 -7.64 2.51 -29.57
CA ASP A 459 -8.71 3.19 -30.31
C ASP A 459 -8.64 4.71 -30.08
N TYR A 460 -8.51 5.46 -31.17
CA TYR A 460 -8.66 6.91 -31.23
C TYR A 460 -9.44 7.32 -32.48
N GLY A 461 -10.27 6.41 -33.00
CA GLY A 461 -11.14 6.70 -34.15
C GLY A 461 -12.03 7.91 -33.85
N GLY A 462 -12.15 8.82 -34.82
CA GLY A 462 -12.97 10.02 -34.66
C GLY A 462 -12.37 11.10 -33.75
N PHE A 463 -11.11 11.00 -33.31
CA PHE A 463 -10.47 11.96 -32.40
C PHE A 463 -10.63 13.42 -32.84
N GLU A 464 -10.45 13.74 -34.13
CA GLU A 464 -10.66 15.10 -34.65
C GLU A 464 -12.10 15.59 -34.42
N ALA A 465 -13.10 14.73 -34.63
CA ALA A 465 -14.50 15.09 -34.43
C ALA A 465 -14.80 15.35 -32.94
N VAL A 466 -14.26 14.52 -32.03
CA VAL A 466 -14.38 14.74 -30.58
C VAL A 466 -13.71 16.07 -30.18
N PHE A 467 -12.51 16.33 -30.71
CA PHE A 467 -11.83 17.60 -30.48
C PHE A 467 -12.67 18.79 -30.97
N THR A 468 -13.18 18.75 -32.20
CA THR A 468 -14.02 19.83 -32.75
C THR A 468 -15.27 20.06 -31.91
N GLU A 469 -15.99 19.00 -31.52
CA GLU A 469 -17.20 19.08 -30.69
C GLU A 469 -16.99 19.91 -29.41
N HIS A 470 -15.84 19.76 -28.75
CA HIS A 470 -15.57 20.44 -27.48
C HIS A 470 -14.78 21.74 -27.63
N TYR A 471 -14.06 21.97 -28.72
CA TYR A 471 -13.11 23.08 -28.83
C TYR A 471 -13.42 24.10 -29.93
N GLU A 472 -14.43 23.89 -30.79
CA GLU A 472 -14.71 24.79 -31.94
C GLU A 472 -14.94 26.27 -31.59
N GLN A 473 -15.43 26.55 -30.38
CA GLN A 473 -15.70 27.92 -29.91
C GLN A 473 -14.49 28.57 -29.20
N GLU A 474 -13.40 27.84 -29.02
CA GLU A 474 -12.21 28.34 -28.32
C GLU A 474 -11.34 29.20 -29.23
N SER A 475 -10.77 30.29 -28.69
CA SER A 475 -9.93 31.22 -29.46
C SER A 475 -8.66 30.59 -30.05
N TYR A 476 -8.25 29.44 -29.51
CA TYR A 476 -7.08 28.67 -29.94
C TYR A 476 -7.42 27.47 -30.83
N TYR A 477 -8.70 27.26 -31.19
CA TYR A 477 -9.18 26.09 -31.93
C TYR A 477 -8.35 25.77 -33.17
N ASP A 478 -8.19 26.72 -34.10
CA ASP A 478 -7.50 26.47 -35.38
C ASP A 478 -6.05 26.01 -35.21
N SER A 479 -5.35 26.56 -34.20
CA SER A 479 -3.98 26.19 -33.89
C SER A 479 -3.88 24.76 -33.39
N TYR A 480 -4.79 24.34 -32.51
CA TYR A 480 -4.80 22.98 -31.96
C TYR A 480 -5.37 21.97 -32.95
N LEU A 481 -6.31 22.36 -33.83
CA LEU A 481 -6.79 21.50 -34.90
C LEU A 481 -5.66 21.11 -35.86
N ALA A 482 -4.80 22.07 -36.22
CA ALA A 482 -3.62 21.82 -37.03
C ALA A 482 -2.68 20.81 -36.35
N GLU A 483 -2.51 20.92 -35.04
CA GLU A 483 -1.68 20.02 -34.24
C GLU A 483 -2.29 18.61 -34.13
N VAL A 484 -3.60 18.49 -33.88
CA VAL A 484 -4.32 17.22 -33.87
C VAL A 484 -4.14 16.50 -35.21
N ARG A 485 -4.34 17.19 -36.33
CA ARG A 485 -4.14 16.62 -37.67
C ARG A 485 -2.69 16.21 -37.92
N ARG A 486 -1.72 16.98 -37.42
CA ARG A 486 -0.29 16.63 -37.50
C ARG A 486 -0.02 15.30 -36.79
N ILE A 487 -0.50 15.16 -35.56
CA ILE A 487 -0.30 13.98 -34.69
C ILE A 487 -1.01 12.75 -35.28
N VAL A 488 -2.29 12.87 -35.62
CA VAL A 488 -3.07 11.76 -36.20
C VAL A 488 -2.47 11.27 -37.52
N GLY A 489 -1.94 12.20 -38.33
CA GLY A 489 -1.23 11.88 -39.59
C GLY A 489 0.21 11.36 -39.42
N LEU A 490 0.69 11.09 -38.20
CA LEU A 490 1.96 10.39 -37.98
C LEU A 490 1.84 8.90 -38.31
N ARG A 491 0.67 8.28 -38.10
CA ARG A 491 0.46 6.85 -38.38
C ARG A 491 0.53 6.51 -39.86
N ASP A 492 0.20 7.46 -40.74
CA ASP A 492 0.25 7.26 -42.19
C ASP A 492 1.68 7.35 -42.76
N ARG A 493 2.69 7.63 -41.93
CA ARG A 493 4.09 7.89 -42.32
C ARG A 493 5.10 6.84 -41.82
N GLY A 494 4.67 5.89 -40.99
CA GLY A 494 5.47 4.74 -40.52
C GLY A 494 4.86 3.43 -41.00
#